data_AF-A0AA90EWJ5-F1
#
_entry.id   AF-A0AA90EWJ5-F1
#
_cell.length_a   1.000
_cell.length_b   1.000
_cell.length_c   1.000
_cell.angle_alpha   90.00
_cell.angle_beta   90.00
_cell.angle_gamma   90.00
#
_symmetry.space_group_name_H-M   'P 1'
#
loop_
_entity.id
_entity.type
_entity.pdbx_description
1 polymer ?
#
loop_
_entity_poly.entity_id
_entity_poly.type
_entity_poly.pdbx_seq_one_letter_code
_entity_poly.pdbx_strand_id
1 'polypeptide(L)'
;MNEKNFKKSGPEKITQHTFRHTFTSLAAEAGVPLEEIQKILGHEKDEVTRKVYLHTTRKSKEKTSHQFNSFVNELSMKIQSS
;
A
#
# COMPACT_ATOMS: atom_id res chain seq x y z
N MET A 1 -37.53 -17.10 12.53
CA MET A 1 -37.13 -16.51 11.24
C MET A 1 -37.55 -15.04 11.22
N ASN A 2 -36.74 -14.00 10.97
CA ASN A 2 -35.36 -13.86 10.53
C ASN A 2 -34.85 -12.50 11.05
N GLU A 3 -33.90 -12.48 11.99
CA GLU A 3 -33.23 -11.26 12.43
C GLU A 3 -32.10 -10.94 11.45
N LYS A 4 -32.34 -9.92 10.61
CA LYS A 4 -31.33 -9.40 9.68
C LYS A 4 -30.25 -8.67 10.48
N ASN A 5 -29.10 -9.30 10.63
CA ASN A 5 -27.87 -8.73 11.17
C ASN A 5 -27.33 -7.61 10.25
N PHE A 6 -27.83 -6.39 10.40
CA PHE A 6 -27.12 -5.21 9.92
C PHE A 6 -25.95 -4.94 10.88
N LYS A 7 -24.77 -5.46 10.56
CA LYS A 7 -23.52 -5.03 11.19
C LYS A 7 -23.39 -3.53 11.00
N LYS A 8 -23.60 -2.75 12.07
CA LYS A 8 -23.26 -1.33 12.11
C LYS A 8 -21.75 -1.21 11.89
N SER A 9 -21.33 -0.96 10.66
CA SER A 9 -20.03 -0.40 10.32
C SER A 9 -20.02 1.07 10.77
N GLY A 10 -20.02 1.29 12.09
CA GLY A 10 -19.69 2.60 12.64
C GLY A 10 -18.24 2.93 12.31
N PRO A 11 -17.87 4.22 12.12
CA PRO A 11 -16.52 4.59 11.76
C PRO A 11 -15.57 4.02 12.82
N GLU A 12 -14.63 3.17 12.40
CA GLU A 12 -13.48 2.79 13.23
C GLU A 12 -12.93 4.07 13.84
N LYS A 13 -12.68 4.08 15.15
CA LYS A 13 -12.20 5.26 15.89
C LYS A 13 -11.08 5.92 15.10
N ILE A 14 -11.40 7.01 14.40
CA ILE A 14 -10.45 7.76 13.58
C ILE A 14 -9.60 8.55 14.57
N THR A 15 -8.50 7.94 14.97
CA THR A 15 -7.52 8.58 15.85
C THR A 15 -6.45 9.25 15.00
N GLN A 16 -5.66 10.14 15.61
CA GLN A 16 -4.49 10.73 14.97
C GLN A 16 -3.51 9.66 14.46
N HIS A 17 -3.45 8.50 15.13
CA HIS A 17 -2.65 7.36 14.67
C HIS A 17 -3.20 6.72 13.39
N THR A 18 -4.52 6.53 13.28
CA THR A 18 -5.16 6.01 12.06
C THR A 18 -4.86 6.91 10.85
N PHE A 19 -4.93 8.24 11.04
CA PHE A 19 -4.59 9.20 9.99
C PHE A 19 -3.12 9.11 9.57
N ARG A 20 -2.20 8.98 10.53
CA ARG A 20 -0.76 8.76 10.24
C ARG A 20 -0.54 7.48 9.44
N HIS A 21 -1.26 6.40 9.74
CA HIS A 21 -1.16 5.13 8.99
C HIS A 21 -1.71 5.24 7.57
N THR A 22 -2.87 5.89 7.39
CA THR A 22 -3.43 6.14 6.06
C THR A 22 -2.50 7.01 5.23
N PHE A 23 -1.98 8.10 5.80
CA PHE A 23 -1.02 8.98 5.13
C PHE A 23 0.26 8.23 4.72
N THR A 24 0.84 7.46 5.64
CA THR A 24 2.05 6.65 5.36
C THR A 24 1.79 5.64 4.24
N SER A 25 0.63 4.97 4.26
CA SER A 25 0.27 3.99 3.24
C SER A 25 0.15 4.63 1.86
N LEU A 26 -0.54 5.77 1.77
CA LEU A 26 -0.69 6.51 0.51
C LEU A 26 0.64 7.05 -0.01
N ALA A 27 1.47 7.61 0.86
CA ALA A 27 2.79 8.12 0.47
C ALA A 27 3.73 6.98 0.03
N ALA A 28 3.66 5.81 0.68
CA ALA A 28 4.39 4.62 0.28
C ALA A 28 3.93 4.07 -1.07
N GLU A 29 2.63 4.09 -1.36
CA GLU A 29 2.08 3.73 -2.68
C GLU A 29 2.50 4.71 -3.78
N ALA A 30 2.60 5.99 -3.45
CA ALA A 30 3.11 7.04 -4.34
C ALA A 30 4.64 6.99 -4.56
N GLY A 31 5.35 6.11 -3.85
CA GLY A 31 6.81 5.94 -3.98
C GLY A 31 7.63 7.01 -3.24
N VAL A 32 7.05 7.75 -2.32
CA VAL A 32 7.76 8.73 -1.49
C VAL A 32 8.76 8.00 -0.59
N PRO A 33 10.02 8.47 -0.46
CA PRO A 33 10.98 7.85 0.43
C PRO A 33 10.55 7.96 1.89
N LEU A 34 10.81 6.91 2.68
CA LEU A 34 10.42 6.85 4.09
C LEU A 34 10.93 8.05 4.90
N GLU A 35 12.13 8.54 4.60
CA GLU A 35 12.75 9.70 5.27
C GLU A 35 11.93 10.98 5.11
N GLU A 36 11.33 11.21 3.93
CA GLU A 36 10.43 12.35 3.71
C GLU A 36 9.11 12.18 4.45
N ILE A 37 8.55 10.97 4.44
CA ILE A 37 7.33 10.65 5.19
C ILE A 37 7.56 10.89 6.68
N GLN A 38 8.72 10.50 7.21
CA GLN A 38 9.11 10.71 8.61
C GLN A 38 9.30 12.19 8.94
N LYS A 39 9.90 12.99 8.03
CA LYS A 39 10.00 14.46 8.19
C LYS A 39 8.63 15.14 8.28
N ILE A 40 7.68 14.72 7.45
CA ILE A 40 6.32 15.29 7.42
C ILE A 40 5.53 14.91 8.67
N LEU A 41 5.65 13.66 9.13
CA LEU A 41 4.89 13.17 10.28
C LEU A 41 5.42 13.66 11.63
N GLY A 42 6.69 14.06 11.68
CA GLY A 42 7.34 14.48 12.92
C GLY A 42 7.55 13.30 13.88
N HIS A 43 8.74 13.26 14.48
CA HIS A 43 9.34 12.18 15.28
C HIS A 43 10.04 11.09 14.44
N GLU A 44 11.37 11.10 14.52
CA GLU A 44 12.34 10.34 13.71
C GLU A 44 12.28 8.81 13.86
N LYS A 45 11.42 8.26 14.73
CA LYS A 45 11.33 6.80 14.99
C LYS A 45 9.91 6.37 15.30
N ASP A 46 9.11 6.17 14.25
CA ASP A 46 7.87 5.41 14.34
C ASP A 46 8.10 4.04 13.69
N GLU A 47 8.33 3.02 14.52
CA GLU A 47 8.47 1.63 14.07
C GLU A 47 7.24 1.15 13.31
N VAL A 48 6.07 1.69 13.64
CA VAL A 48 4.81 1.32 13.01
C VAL A 48 4.75 1.94 11.61
N THR A 49 5.16 3.20 11.43
CA THR A 49 5.32 3.84 10.12
C THR A 49 6.28 3.03 9.23
N ARG A 50 7.42 2.59 9.77
CA ARG A 50 8.38 1.77 9.02
C ARG A 50 7.79 0.42 8.61
N LYS A 51 7.07 -0.25 9.51
CA LYS A 51 6.39 -1.53 9.22
C LYS A 51 5.33 -1.37 8.12
N VAL A 52 4.52 -0.32 8.19
CA VAL A 52 3.50 -0.01 7.17
C VAL A 52 4.16 0.28 5.83
N TYR A 53 5.19 1.12 5.80
CA TYR A 53 5.95 1.44 4.60
C TYR A 53 6.52 0.18 3.93
N LEU A 54 7.26 -0.64 4.67
CA LEU A 54 7.87 -1.87 4.15
C LEU A 54 6.83 -2.84 3.57
N HIS A 55 5.69 -3.00 4.24
CA HIS A 55 4.62 -3.88 3.77
C HIS A 55 3.99 -3.38 2.47
N THR A 56 3.71 -2.08 2.38
CA THR A 56 3.16 -1.46 1.17
C THR A 56 4.15 -1.51 0.01
N THR A 57 5.42 -1.19 0.23
CA THR A 57 6.47 -1.27 -0.80
C THR A 57 6.64 -2.70 -1.31
N ARG A 58 6.58 -3.72 -0.43
CA ARG A 58 6.66 -5.13 -0.87
C ARG A 58 5.50 -5.51 -1.79
N LYS A 59 4.26 -5.14 -1.43
CA LYS A 59 3.08 -5.35 -2.28
C LYS A 59 3.20 -4.63 -3.62
N SER A 60 3.69 -3.39 -3.61
CA SER A 60 3.93 -2.61 -4.82
C SER A 60 4.95 -3.30 -5.73
N LYS A 61 6.07 -3.76 -5.16
CA LYS A 61 7.12 -4.49 -5.87
C LYS A 61 6.63 -5.81 -6.47
N GLU A 62 5.83 -6.58 -5.74
CA GLU A 62 5.20 -7.80 -6.26
C GLU A 62 4.27 -7.51 -7.45
N LYS A 63 3.44 -6.47 -7.32
CA LYS A 63 2.55 -6.03 -8.41
C LYS A 63 3.35 -5.58 -9.64
N THR A 64 4.40 -4.78 -9.46
CA THR A 64 5.29 -4.33 -10.54
C THR A 64 5.99 -5.51 -11.20
N SER A 65 6.52 -6.48 -10.44
CA SER A 65 7.14 -7.68 -10.99
C SER A 65 6.16 -8.51 -11.83
N HIS A 66 4.91 -8.67 -11.37
CA HIS A 66 3.88 -9.36 -12.15
C HIS A 66 3.53 -8.62 -13.44
N GLN A 67 3.38 -7.30 -13.39
CA GLN A 67 3.13 -6.48 -14.58
C GLN A 67 4.30 -6.55 -15.56
N PHE A 68 5.53 -6.47 -15.07
CA PHE A 68 6.73 -6.59 -15.88
C PHE A 68 6.82 -7.97 -16.54
N ASN A 69 6.60 -9.05 -15.79
CA ASN A 69 6.61 -10.40 -16.35
C ASN A 69 5.50 -10.59 -17.40
N SER A 70 4.30 -10.03 -17.17
CA SER A 70 3.22 -10.05 -18.16
C SER A 70 3.61 -9.32 -19.44
N PHE A 71 4.22 -8.14 -19.31
CA PHE A 71 4.68 -7.33 -20.45
C PHE A 71 5.79 -8.03 -21.24
N VAL A 72 6.77 -8.62 -20.57
CA VAL A 72 7.86 -9.38 -21.22
C VAL A 72 7.32 -10.61 -21.94
N ASN A 73 6.37 -11.33 -21.35
CA ASN A 73 5.74 -12.48 -22.02
C ASN A 73 4.93 -12.06 -23.25
N GLU A 74 4.18 -10.95 -23.19
CA GLU A 74 3.45 -10.44 -24.34
C GLU A 74 4.40 -10.07 -25.50
N LEU A 75 5.50 -9.38 -25.20
CA LEU A 75 6.52 -9.05 -26.19
C LEU A 75 7.16 -10.30 -26.79
N SER A 76 7.50 -11.29 -25.96
CA SER A 76 8.08 -12.55 -26.41
C SER A 76 7.15 -13.30 -27.37
N MET A 77 5.84 -13.33 -27.08
CA MET A 77 4.83 -13.96 -27.94
C MET A 77 4.69 -13.24 -29.30
N LYS A 78 4.76 -11.90 -29.30
CA LYS A 78 4.72 -11.11 -30.55
C LYS A 78 5.95 -11.34 -31.43
N ILE A 79 7.14 -11.48 -30.82
CA ILE A 79 8.40 -11.70 -31.55
C ILE A 79 8.46 -13.10 -32.16
N GLN A 80 7.93 -14.14 -31.49
CA GLN A 80 7.91 -15.52 -32.02
C GLN A 80 6.82 -15.78 -33.08
N SER A 81 5.85 -14.87 -33.22
CA SER A 81 4.75 -14.99 -34.19
C SER A 81 4.96 -14.19 -35.48
N SER A 82 6.13 -13.56 -35.64
CA SER A 82 6.59 -12.87 -36.87
C SER A 82 7.74 -13.64 -37.51
#